data_AF-A0A1G7NB60-F1
#
_entry.id   AF-A0A1G7NB60-F1
#
_cell.length_a   1.000
_cell.length_b   1.000
_cell.length_c   1.000
_cell.angle_alpha   90.00
_cell.angle_beta   90.00
_cell.angle_gamma   90.00
#
_symmetry.space_group_name_H-M   'P 1'
#
loop_
_entity.id
_entity.type
_entity.pdbx_description
1 polymer ?
#
loop_
_entity_poly.entity_id
_entity_poly.type
_entity_poly.pdbx_seq_one_letter_code
_entity_poly.pdbx_strand_id
1 'polypeptide(L)'
;MNALAKKLLIKPNSRWLLQNAPAGYQDSLSPLPDNASLVFNTEGEFNGIQLFVTNSTELTSELKVITPLLKDDTVFWIIYPKKSSSIQTDLEMMSSWDAPALYGLRPVASAAVNEVWTALRFRPVESVKVSEGRNEAVRNNEYGDYIDVDNKIVTLPDYLKETLEQHPATLDYFQSLAYSHKKEYVLWILTAKQEKTRQDRLTKMVEMLQNKKKNPSDK
;
A
#
# COMPACT_ATOMS: atom_id res chain seq x y z
N MET A 1 14.81 4.39 19.25
CA MET A 1 14.47 4.61 17.83
C MET A 1 13.40 5.69 17.74
N ASN A 2 13.70 6.77 17.01
CA ASN A 2 12.76 7.87 16.77
C ASN A 2 11.49 7.39 16.01
N ALA A 3 10.31 7.91 16.39
CA ALA A 3 9.03 7.49 15.82
C ALA A 3 8.88 7.84 14.33
N LEU A 4 9.43 8.98 13.89
CA LEU A 4 9.48 9.37 12.48
C LEU A 4 10.42 8.46 11.68
N ALA A 5 11.62 8.16 12.20
CA ALA A 5 12.54 7.22 11.56
C ALA A 5 11.91 5.84 11.34
N LYS A 6 11.19 5.33 12.36
CA LYS A 6 10.42 4.08 12.25
C LYS A 6 9.31 4.19 11.19
N LYS A 7 8.56 5.31 11.18
CA LYS A 7 7.48 5.56 10.22
C LYS A 7 7.98 5.60 8.78
N LEU A 8 9.15 6.19 8.55
CA LEU A 8 9.82 6.26 7.25
C LEU A 8 10.61 4.99 6.91
N LEU A 9 10.46 3.93 7.73
CA LEU A 9 11.05 2.61 7.53
C LEU A 9 12.59 2.60 7.54
N ILE A 10 13.22 3.52 8.25
CA ILE A 10 14.67 3.49 8.51
C ILE A 10 14.95 2.28 9.41
N LYS A 11 15.85 1.41 8.96
CA LYS A 11 16.22 0.15 9.64
C LYS A 11 17.64 0.21 10.21
N PRO A 12 17.99 -0.66 11.17
CA PRO A 12 19.39 -0.84 11.57
C PRO A 12 20.29 -1.23 10.39
N ASN A 13 21.59 -0.94 10.49
CA ASN A 13 22.61 -1.26 9.50
C ASN A 13 22.25 -0.80 8.08
N SER A 14 21.71 0.41 7.96
CA SER A 14 21.22 0.92 6.67
C SER A 14 21.78 2.29 6.34
N ARG A 15 22.05 2.52 5.05
CA ARG A 15 22.57 3.78 4.51
C ARG A 15 21.48 4.52 3.74
N TRP A 16 21.28 5.78 4.08
CA TRP A 16 20.18 6.60 3.58
C TRP A 16 20.65 7.89 2.92
N LEU A 17 20.26 8.09 1.66
CA LEU A 17 20.44 9.36 0.96
C LEU A 17 19.34 10.34 1.35
N LEU A 18 19.73 11.52 1.80
CA LEU A 18 18.87 12.69 1.96
C LEU A 18 19.14 13.69 0.84
N GLN A 19 18.38 13.59 -0.26
CA GLN A 19 18.51 14.47 -1.42
C GLN A 19 17.66 15.72 -1.21
N ASN A 20 18.27 16.90 -1.34
CA ASN A 20 17.65 18.23 -1.20
C ASN A 20 16.96 18.47 0.16
N ALA A 21 17.34 17.74 1.21
CA ALA A 21 16.70 17.89 2.52
C ALA A 21 16.94 19.29 3.12
N PRO A 22 15.92 19.91 3.73
CA PRO A 22 16.08 21.21 4.37
C PRO A 22 17.02 21.11 5.58
N ALA A 23 17.71 22.21 5.87
CA ALA A 23 18.63 22.29 7.00
C ALA A 23 17.94 21.86 8.32
N GLY A 24 18.63 21.04 9.11
CA GLY A 24 18.13 20.53 10.39
C GLY A 24 17.14 19.36 10.28
N TYR A 25 16.75 18.91 9.08
CA TYR A 25 15.84 17.78 8.94
C TYR A 25 16.37 16.50 9.59
N GLN A 26 17.67 16.23 9.49
CA GLN A 26 18.33 15.05 10.11
C GLN A 26 18.10 14.94 11.63
N ASP A 27 17.93 16.06 12.33
CA ASP A 27 17.70 16.08 13.78
C ASP A 27 16.32 15.48 14.11
N SER A 28 15.34 15.66 13.21
CA SER A 28 14.00 15.07 13.34
C SER A 28 13.99 13.54 13.24
N LEU A 29 15.05 12.94 12.69
CA LEU A 29 15.23 11.48 12.58
C LEU A 29 16.00 10.89 13.76
N SER A 30 16.58 11.73 14.62
CA SER A 30 17.42 11.29 15.74
C SER A 30 16.59 10.91 16.98
N PRO A 31 16.98 9.87 17.74
CA PRO A 31 18.07 8.94 17.46
C PRO A 31 17.72 7.96 16.32
N LEU A 32 18.71 7.74 15.44
CA LEU A 32 18.62 6.76 14.37
C LEU A 32 18.63 5.32 14.93
N PRO A 33 18.13 4.34 14.16
CA PRO A 33 18.38 2.92 14.43
C PRO A 33 19.88 2.58 14.46
N ASP A 34 20.23 1.49 15.15
CA ASP A 34 21.62 1.05 15.31
C ASP A 34 22.36 0.95 13.97
N ASN A 35 23.54 1.55 13.87
CA ASN A 35 24.38 1.59 12.66
C ASN A 35 23.68 2.11 11.40
N ALA A 36 22.58 2.85 11.52
CA ALA A 36 22.01 3.56 10.38
C ALA A 36 22.77 4.88 10.16
N SER A 37 23.02 5.23 8.90
CA SER A 37 23.76 6.44 8.53
C SER A 37 22.99 7.26 7.50
N LEU A 38 23.00 8.59 7.67
CA LEU A 38 22.47 9.55 6.72
C LEU A 38 23.64 10.15 5.91
N VAL A 39 23.46 10.26 4.60
CA VAL A 39 24.43 10.86 3.67
C VAL A 39 23.73 11.81 2.70
N PHE A 40 24.50 12.74 2.14
CA PHE A 40 23.99 13.87 1.35
C PHE A 40 24.64 13.96 -0.04
N ASN A 41 25.25 12.87 -0.51
CA ASN A 41 25.80 12.74 -1.85
C ASN A 41 25.31 11.44 -2.48
N THR A 42 25.28 11.41 -3.81
CA THR A 42 24.76 10.30 -4.60
C THR A 42 25.78 9.18 -4.81
N GLU A 43 26.89 9.18 -4.08
CA GLU A 43 27.94 8.17 -4.21
C GLU A 43 27.62 6.90 -3.44
N GLY A 44 27.76 5.76 -4.13
CA GLY A 44 27.58 4.42 -3.59
C GLY A 44 26.13 3.95 -3.60
N GLU A 45 25.83 3.01 -2.71
CA GLU A 45 24.53 2.36 -2.64
C GLU A 45 23.74 2.79 -1.41
N PHE A 46 22.41 2.72 -1.52
CA PHE A 46 21.49 3.19 -0.47
C PHE A 46 20.38 2.18 -0.24
N ASN A 47 20.13 1.87 1.03
CA ASN A 47 18.97 1.08 1.43
C ASN A 47 17.69 1.92 1.40
N GLY A 48 17.81 3.24 1.51
CA GLY A 48 16.70 4.16 1.37
C GLY A 48 17.12 5.52 0.83
N ILE A 49 16.20 6.18 0.14
CA ILE A 49 16.39 7.51 -0.42
C ILE A 49 15.18 8.35 -0.02
N GLN A 50 15.46 9.55 0.50
CA GLN A 50 14.45 10.57 0.74
C GLN A 50 14.77 11.76 -0.16
N LEU A 51 13.89 12.00 -1.14
CA LEU A 51 14.00 13.08 -2.09
C LEU A 51 13.04 14.20 -1.67
N PHE A 52 13.57 15.36 -1.31
CA PHE A 52 12.78 16.55 -1.06
C PHE A 52 12.61 17.36 -2.33
N VAL A 53 11.37 17.70 -2.67
CA VAL A 53 11.03 18.53 -3.82
C VAL A 53 9.85 19.43 -3.48
N THR A 54 9.81 20.61 -4.06
CA THR A 54 8.76 21.61 -3.82
C THR A 54 7.73 21.68 -4.93
N ASN A 55 8.05 21.18 -6.13
CA ASN A 55 7.15 21.22 -7.28
C ASN A 55 7.44 20.10 -8.30
N SER A 56 6.53 19.94 -9.26
CA SER A 56 6.60 18.91 -10.31
C SER A 56 7.79 19.04 -11.26
N THR A 57 8.28 20.26 -11.51
CA THR A 57 9.43 20.52 -12.40
C THR A 57 10.73 20.05 -11.74
N GLU A 58 10.90 20.38 -10.46
CA GLU A 58 12.00 19.89 -9.63
C GLU A 58 11.97 18.36 -9.52
N LEU A 59 10.80 17.79 -9.24
CA LEU A 59 10.59 16.34 -9.21
C LEU A 59 11.04 15.66 -10.50
N THR A 60 10.64 16.19 -11.65
CA THR A 60 10.99 15.63 -12.96
C THR A 60 12.51 15.64 -13.19
N SER A 61 13.19 16.68 -12.71
CA SER A 61 14.65 16.83 -12.85
C SER A 61 15.39 15.88 -11.92
N GLU A 62 15.00 15.80 -10.65
CA GLU A 62 15.63 14.96 -9.64
C GLU A 62 15.41 13.46 -9.90
N LEU A 63 14.27 13.07 -10.47
CA LEU A 63 14.04 11.66 -10.82
C LEU A 63 15.05 11.11 -11.84
N LYS A 64 15.62 11.96 -12.71
CA LYS A 64 16.69 11.55 -13.63
C LYS A 64 17.96 11.13 -12.89
N VAL A 65 18.22 11.75 -11.74
CA VAL A 65 19.39 11.49 -10.89
C VAL A 65 19.12 10.32 -9.94
N ILE A 66 17.92 10.28 -9.36
CA ILE A 66 17.58 9.30 -8.31
C ILE A 66 17.25 7.93 -8.87
N THR A 67 16.54 7.83 -10.00
CA THR A 67 16.09 6.54 -10.52
C THR A 67 17.23 5.55 -10.78
N PRO A 68 18.39 5.94 -11.36
CA PRO A 68 19.54 5.05 -11.50
C PRO A 68 20.12 4.49 -10.18
N LEU A 69 19.82 5.13 -9.04
CA LEU A 69 20.28 4.71 -7.71
C LEU A 69 19.33 3.71 -7.03
N LEU A 70 18.13 3.50 -7.59
CA LEU A 70 17.12 2.62 -7.01
C LEU A 70 17.40 1.15 -7.33
N LYS A 71 17.36 0.33 -6.28
CA LYS A 71 17.28 -1.13 -6.37
C LYS A 71 15.88 -1.60 -5.96
N ASP A 72 15.55 -2.86 -6.23
CA ASP A 72 14.24 -3.46 -5.94
C ASP A 72 13.81 -3.33 -4.47
N ASP A 73 14.78 -3.31 -3.56
CA ASP A 73 14.60 -3.22 -2.11
C ASP A 73 14.85 -1.81 -1.54
N THR A 74 15.28 -0.85 -2.36
CA THR A 74 15.48 0.53 -1.92
C THR A 74 14.16 1.14 -1.45
N VAL A 75 14.16 1.65 -0.22
CA VAL A 75 13.02 2.40 0.31
C VAL A 75 13.04 3.82 -0.22
N PHE A 76 12.21 4.11 -1.22
CA PHE A 76 12.17 5.44 -1.83
C PHE A 76 10.98 6.28 -1.35
N TRP A 77 11.28 7.44 -0.78
CA TRP A 77 10.30 8.45 -0.38
C TRP A 77 10.50 9.73 -1.16
N ILE A 78 9.42 10.27 -1.71
CA ILE A 78 9.37 11.65 -2.19
C ILE A 78 8.65 12.48 -1.13
N ILE A 79 9.31 13.52 -0.65
CA ILE A 79 8.88 14.40 0.44
C ILE A 79 8.62 15.78 -0.15
N TYR A 80 7.41 16.28 0.05
CA TYR A 80 6.92 17.51 -0.58
C TYR A 80 6.09 18.33 0.41
N PRO A 81 5.93 19.65 0.18
CA PRO A 81 5.21 20.50 1.09
C PRO A 81 3.74 20.09 1.15
N LYS A 82 3.16 20.18 2.35
CA LYS A 82 1.71 20.13 2.51
C LYS A 82 1.11 21.38 1.88
N LYS A 83 -0.10 21.26 1.32
CA LYS A 83 -0.89 22.41 0.86
C LYS A 83 -1.14 23.46 1.95
N SER A 84 -1.17 23.05 3.21
CA SER A 84 -1.34 23.93 4.36
C SER A 84 -0.06 24.63 4.81
N SER A 85 1.09 24.32 4.21
CA SER A 85 2.36 24.95 4.53
C SER A 85 2.50 26.31 3.83
N SER A 86 3.49 27.10 4.23
CA SER A 86 3.84 28.37 3.57
C SER A 86 4.62 28.18 2.26
N ILE A 87 5.05 26.96 1.93
CA ILE A 87 5.82 26.68 0.72
C ILE A 87 4.83 26.37 -0.41
N GLN A 88 4.91 27.15 -1.50
CA GLN A 88 4.09 26.92 -2.68
C GLN A 88 4.48 25.60 -3.35
N THR A 89 3.48 24.79 -3.69
CA THR A 89 3.65 23.48 -4.33
C THR A 89 2.46 23.19 -5.24
N ASP A 90 2.72 22.54 -6.37
CA ASP A 90 1.72 21.93 -7.25
C ASP A 90 1.56 20.41 -6.98
N LEU A 91 2.37 19.85 -6.09
CA LEU A 91 2.32 18.45 -5.68
C LEU A 91 1.28 18.24 -4.58
N GLU A 92 0.41 17.25 -4.77
CA GLU A 92 -0.62 16.88 -3.80
C GLU A 92 -0.83 15.37 -3.74
N MET A 93 -1.34 14.87 -2.61
CA MET A 93 -1.52 13.43 -2.39
C MET A 93 -2.58 12.79 -3.28
N MET A 94 -3.65 13.53 -3.61
CA MET A 94 -4.79 13.00 -4.36
C MET A 94 -4.63 13.11 -5.88
N SER A 95 -3.62 13.83 -6.37
CA SER A 95 -3.32 13.91 -7.79
C SER A 95 -2.39 12.79 -8.23
N SER A 96 -2.63 12.28 -9.43
CA SER A 96 -1.66 11.45 -10.13
C SER A 96 -0.43 12.29 -10.46
N TRP A 97 0.76 11.76 -10.13
CA TRP A 97 2.02 12.38 -10.55
C TRP A 97 2.53 11.62 -11.75
N ASP A 98 2.61 12.29 -12.90
CA ASP A 98 3.00 11.63 -14.16
C ASP A 98 4.49 11.27 -14.16
N ALA A 99 5.34 12.11 -13.55
CA ALA A 99 6.80 11.95 -13.63
C ALA A 99 7.32 10.62 -13.05
N PRO A 100 6.93 10.16 -11.84
CA PRO A 100 7.35 8.84 -11.35
C PRO A 100 6.86 7.67 -12.22
N ALA A 101 5.67 7.79 -12.83
CA ALA A 101 5.11 6.71 -13.65
C ALA A 101 5.94 6.44 -14.91
N LEU A 102 6.59 7.47 -15.48
CA LEU A 102 7.52 7.33 -16.61
C LEU A 102 8.73 6.44 -16.29
N TYR A 103 9.07 6.30 -15.00
CA TYR A 103 10.15 5.43 -14.52
C TYR A 103 9.63 4.10 -13.96
N GLY A 104 8.37 3.75 -14.24
CA GLY A 104 7.76 2.53 -13.72
C GLY A 104 7.59 2.54 -12.20
N LEU A 105 7.49 3.71 -11.57
CA LEU A 105 7.27 3.85 -10.13
C LEU A 105 5.81 4.14 -9.83
N ARG A 106 5.30 3.57 -8.73
CA ARG A 106 3.96 3.86 -8.22
C ARG A 106 3.96 4.16 -6.73
N PRO A 107 3.07 5.05 -6.25
CA PRO A 107 2.93 5.28 -4.83
C PRO A 107 2.29 4.06 -4.14
N VAL A 108 2.76 3.74 -2.94
CA VAL A 108 2.29 2.57 -2.15
C VAL A 108 2.02 2.87 -0.68
N ALA A 109 2.45 4.02 -0.17
CA ALA A 109 2.17 4.47 1.20
C ALA A 109 2.34 5.99 1.30
N SER A 110 1.73 6.59 2.32
CA SER A 110 1.95 7.98 2.70
C SER A 110 2.38 8.10 4.16
N ALA A 111 3.10 9.17 4.50
CA ALA A 111 3.51 9.47 5.86
C ALA A 111 3.60 10.98 6.09
N ALA A 112 2.95 11.49 7.13
CA ALA A 112 3.19 12.84 7.61
C ALA A 112 4.58 12.93 8.26
N VAL A 113 5.41 13.84 7.75
CA VAL A 113 6.78 14.08 8.24
C VAL A 113 6.74 15.08 9.38
N ASN A 114 6.22 16.28 9.15
CA ASN A 114 6.01 17.32 10.15
C ASN A 114 4.90 18.30 9.67
N GLU A 115 4.78 19.49 10.26
CA GLU A 115 3.77 20.48 9.87
C GLU A 115 3.94 21.06 8.46
N VAL A 116 5.16 20.99 7.90
CA VAL A 116 5.48 21.53 6.58
C VAL A 116 5.45 20.45 5.53
N TRP A 117 6.00 19.26 5.82
CA TRP A 117 6.28 18.23 4.83
C TRP A 117 5.42 16.98 5.00
N THR A 118 5.06 16.37 3.89
CA THR A 118 4.44 15.05 3.81
C THR A 118 5.20 14.19 2.80
N ALA A 119 5.10 12.87 2.92
CA ALA A 119 5.86 11.94 2.10
C ALA A 119 4.96 10.91 1.42
N LEU A 120 5.31 10.55 0.19
CA LEU A 120 4.77 9.40 -0.53
C LEU A 120 5.89 8.40 -0.79
N ARG A 121 5.64 7.12 -0.47
CA ARG A 121 6.56 6.02 -0.73
C ARG A 121 6.30 5.47 -2.12
N PHE A 122 7.34 5.35 -2.92
CA PHE A 122 7.27 4.78 -4.26
C PHE A 122 7.98 3.44 -4.33
N ARG A 123 7.48 2.57 -5.22
CA ARG A 123 8.12 1.30 -5.57
C ARG A 123 8.00 1.03 -7.07
N PRO A 124 8.94 0.26 -7.66
CA PRO A 124 8.77 -0.27 -9.01
C PRO A 124 7.44 -1.02 -9.13
N VAL A 125 6.68 -0.75 -10.18
CA VAL A 125 5.35 -1.33 -10.44
C VAL A 125 5.40 -2.86 -10.40
N GLU A 126 6.44 -3.45 -10.97
CA GLU A 126 6.67 -4.91 -11.00
C GLU A 126 6.95 -5.52 -9.62
N SER A 127 7.57 -4.76 -8.70
CA SER A 127 7.87 -5.21 -7.33
C SER A 127 6.64 -5.19 -6.40
N VAL A 128 5.54 -4.62 -6.85
CA VAL A 128 4.28 -4.55 -6.11
C VAL A 128 3.41 -5.73 -6.53
N LYS A 129 3.30 -6.74 -5.66
CA LYS A 129 2.35 -7.84 -5.84
C LYS A 129 0.96 -7.26 -6.06
N VAL A 130 0.44 -7.39 -7.28
CA VAL A 130 -0.96 -7.07 -7.58
C VAL A 130 -1.81 -8.05 -6.79
N SER A 131 -2.76 -7.54 -6.01
CA SER A 131 -3.69 -8.41 -5.29
C SER A 131 -4.42 -9.30 -6.29
N GLU A 132 -4.34 -10.62 -6.09
CA GLU A 132 -5.05 -11.62 -6.90
C GLU A 132 -6.59 -11.37 -6.90
N GLY A 133 -7.11 -10.59 -5.93
CA GLY A 133 -8.52 -10.19 -5.84
C GLY A 133 -8.95 -8.93 -6.63
N ARG A 134 -8.02 -8.25 -7.30
CA ARG A 134 -8.37 -7.07 -8.13
C ARG A 134 -9.19 -7.51 -9.33
N ASN A 135 -10.17 -6.71 -9.76
CA ASN A 135 -11.08 -7.03 -10.88
C ASN A 135 -10.37 -7.58 -12.13
N GLU A 136 -9.26 -6.97 -12.55
CA GLU A 136 -8.46 -7.43 -13.69
C GLU A 136 -7.78 -8.78 -13.44
N ALA A 137 -7.26 -9.00 -12.22
CA ALA A 137 -6.64 -10.28 -11.86
C ALA A 137 -7.68 -11.40 -11.75
N VAL A 138 -8.84 -11.11 -11.14
CA VAL A 138 -9.97 -12.06 -11.00
C VAL A 138 -10.46 -12.57 -12.35
N ARG A 139 -10.52 -11.71 -13.38
CA ARG A 139 -10.88 -12.15 -14.74
C ARG A 139 -9.93 -13.17 -15.35
N ASN A 140 -8.68 -13.19 -14.89
CA ASN A 140 -7.60 -13.96 -15.50
C ASN A 140 -7.04 -15.05 -14.56
N ASN A 141 -7.70 -15.33 -13.43
CA ASN A 141 -7.27 -16.35 -12.47
C ASN A 141 -8.45 -17.23 -12.01
N GLU A 142 -8.15 -18.22 -11.16
CA GLU A 142 -9.11 -19.19 -10.63
C GLU A 142 -10.29 -18.56 -9.85
N TYR A 143 -10.19 -17.31 -9.40
CA TYR A 143 -11.29 -16.64 -8.73
C TYR A 143 -12.40 -16.24 -9.70
N GLY A 144 -12.10 -16.13 -10.99
CA GLY A 144 -13.08 -15.87 -12.05
C GLY A 144 -14.16 -16.95 -12.16
N ASP A 145 -13.85 -18.18 -11.75
CA ASP A 145 -14.81 -19.29 -11.72
C ASP A 145 -15.96 -19.05 -10.72
N TYR A 146 -15.71 -18.20 -9.71
CA TYR A 146 -16.67 -17.86 -8.66
C TYR A 146 -17.15 -16.42 -8.73
N ILE A 147 -16.38 -15.52 -9.36
CA ILE A 147 -16.65 -14.08 -9.36
C ILE A 147 -16.63 -13.58 -10.79
N ASP A 148 -17.83 -13.38 -11.33
CA ASP A 148 -18.02 -12.68 -12.59
C ASP A 148 -17.99 -11.17 -12.32
N VAL A 149 -16.89 -10.55 -12.72
CA VAL A 149 -16.66 -9.12 -12.53
C VAL A 149 -17.50 -8.27 -13.47
N ASP A 150 -17.77 -8.75 -14.68
CA ASP A 150 -18.41 -7.98 -15.73
C ASP A 150 -19.93 -7.98 -15.56
N ASN A 151 -20.50 -9.13 -15.17
CA ASN A 151 -21.92 -9.26 -14.87
C ASN A 151 -22.26 -9.03 -13.39
N LYS A 152 -21.25 -8.80 -12.54
CA LYS A 152 -21.40 -8.58 -11.09
C LYS A 152 -22.12 -9.74 -10.39
N ILE A 153 -21.74 -10.98 -10.72
CA ILE A 153 -22.28 -12.20 -10.12
C ILE A 153 -21.22 -12.83 -9.21
N VAL A 154 -21.66 -13.35 -8.07
CA VAL A 154 -20.81 -14.09 -7.13
C VAL A 154 -21.46 -15.45 -6.88
N THR A 155 -20.75 -16.51 -7.23
CA THR A 155 -21.10 -17.91 -7.00
C THR A 155 -20.27 -18.42 -5.83
N LEU A 156 -20.90 -19.13 -4.90
CA LEU A 156 -20.22 -19.69 -3.73
C LEU A 156 -19.53 -21.01 -4.10
N PRO A 157 -18.25 -21.22 -3.73
CA PRO A 157 -17.64 -22.54 -3.72
C PRO A 157 -18.42 -23.50 -2.82
N ASP A 158 -18.43 -24.80 -3.16
CA ASP A 158 -19.22 -25.82 -2.47
C ASP A 158 -19.02 -25.81 -0.95
N TYR A 159 -17.77 -25.82 -0.50
CA TYR A 159 -17.46 -25.81 0.94
C TYR A 159 -17.99 -24.56 1.68
N LEU A 160 -18.01 -23.40 1.01
CA LEU A 160 -18.54 -22.15 1.59
C LEU A 160 -20.07 -22.15 1.58
N LYS A 161 -20.66 -22.67 0.50
CA LYS A 161 -22.11 -22.86 0.38
C LYS A 161 -22.62 -23.80 1.47
N GLU A 162 -22.02 -24.98 1.62
CA GLU A 162 -22.35 -25.96 2.65
C GLU A 162 -22.25 -25.36 4.06
N THR A 163 -21.21 -24.57 4.33
CA THR A 163 -21.03 -23.88 5.62
C THR A 163 -22.16 -22.88 5.90
N LEU A 164 -22.55 -22.07 4.91
CA LEU A 164 -23.62 -21.09 5.09
C LEU A 164 -25.01 -21.72 5.14
N GLU A 165 -25.23 -22.84 4.44
CA GLU A 165 -26.50 -23.59 4.48
C GLU A 165 -26.79 -24.17 5.87
N GLN A 166 -25.77 -24.45 6.68
CA GLN A 166 -25.94 -24.79 8.10
C GLN A 166 -26.47 -23.62 8.95
N HIS A 167 -26.41 -22.39 8.42
CA HIS A 167 -26.86 -21.17 9.07
C HIS A 167 -27.79 -20.36 8.15
N PRO A 168 -29.06 -20.79 7.93
CA PRO A 168 -29.94 -20.19 6.92
C PRO A 168 -30.12 -18.67 7.04
N ALA A 169 -30.29 -18.14 8.26
CA ALA A 169 -30.41 -16.70 8.49
C ALA A 169 -29.13 -15.91 8.08
N THR A 170 -27.96 -16.54 8.25
CA THR A 170 -26.67 -15.97 7.83
C THR A 170 -26.54 -15.99 6.31
N LEU A 171 -26.97 -17.08 5.66
CA LEU A 171 -27.01 -17.19 4.21
C LEU A 171 -27.95 -16.14 3.59
N ASP A 172 -29.16 -15.96 4.14
CA ASP A 172 -30.11 -14.95 3.67
C ASP A 172 -29.53 -13.54 3.79
N TYR A 173 -28.88 -13.24 4.92
CA TYR A 173 -28.20 -11.96 5.09
C TYR A 173 -27.09 -11.76 4.05
N PHE A 174 -26.23 -12.76 3.84
CA PHE A 174 -25.20 -12.72 2.81
C PHE A 174 -25.80 -12.48 1.41
N GLN A 175 -26.89 -13.18 1.07
CA GLN A 175 -27.58 -13.03 -0.21
C GLN A 175 -28.21 -11.63 -0.39
N SER A 176 -28.58 -10.96 0.70
CA SER A 176 -29.07 -9.57 0.65
C SER A 176 -27.97 -8.52 0.40
N LEU A 177 -26.69 -8.88 0.57
CA LEU A 177 -25.58 -7.94 0.40
C LEU A 177 -25.40 -7.54 -1.07
N ALA A 178 -24.90 -6.31 -1.28
CA ALA A 178 -24.50 -5.85 -2.61
C ALA A 178 -23.33 -6.67 -3.17
N TYR A 179 -23.19 -6.69 -4.50
CA TYR A 179 -22.13 -7.43 -5.20
C TYR A 179 -20.74 -7.23 -4.61
N SER A 180 -20.34 -5.97 -4.36
CA SER A 180 -19.02 -5.66 -3.82
C SER A 180 -18.77 -6.33 -2.47
N HIS A 181 -19.75 -6.32 -1.57
CA HIS A 181 -19.66 -6.96 -0.26
C HIS A 181 -19.56 -8.48 -0.36
N LYS A 182 -20.39 -9.11 -1.20
CA LYS A 182 -20.34 -10.55 -1.47
C LYS A 182 -18.97 -10.96 -2.01
N LYS A 183 -18.47 -10.20 -2.99
CA LYS A 183 -17.17 -10.42 -3.62
C LYS A 183 -16.05 -10.37 -2.59
N GLU A 184 -16.02 -9.37 -1.72
CA GLU A 184 -14.97 -9.22 -0.70
C GLU A 184 -14.95 -10.40 0.28
N TYR A 185 -16.11 -10.87 0.74
CA TYR A 185 -16.19 -12.07 1.58
C TYR A 185 -15.68 -13.32 0.86
N VAL A 186 -16.14 -13.58 -0.37
CA VAL A 186 -15.74 -14.77 -1.13
C VAL A 186 -14.24 -14.72 -1.46
N LEU A 187 -13.70 -13.58 -1.90
CA LEU A 187 -12.26 -13.41 -2.11
C LEU A 187 -11.45 -13.61 -0.82
N TRP A 188 -11.95 -13.13 0.31
CA TRP A 188 -11.29 -13.33 1.59
C TRP A 188 -11.16 -14.81 1.94
N ILE A 189 -12.14 -15.64 1.57
CA ILE A 189 -12.02 -17.10 1.74
C ILE A 189 -11.10 -17.71 0.67
N LEU A 190 -11.29 -17.39 -0.61
CA LEU A 190 -10.53 -17.96 -1.74
C LEU A 190 -9.02 -17.69 -1.66
N THR A 191 -8.63 -16.53 -1.14
CA THR A 191 -7.21 -16.17 -0.99
C THR A 191 -6.49 -16.93 0.13
N ALA A 192 -7.19 -17.73 0.94
CA ALA A 192 -6.59 -18.54 1.99
C ALA A 192 -5.99 -19.84 1.41
N LYS A 193 -4.68 -19.79 1.07
CA LYS A 193 -3.96 -20.93 0.45
C LYS A 193 -3.76 -22.14 1.37
N GLN A 194 -3.88 -21.96 2.69
CA GLN A 194 -3.75 -23.02 3.69
C GLN A 194 -5.12 -23.44 4.22
N GLU A 195 -5.35 -24.75 4.31
CA GLU A 195 -6.62 -25.30 4.78
C GLU A 195 -7.04 -24.77 6.15
N LYS A 196 -6.12 -24.75 7.11
CA LYS A 196 -6.39 -24.21 8.46
C LYS A 196 -6.85 -22.75 8.39
N THR A 197 -6.17 -21.93 7.61
CA THR A 197 -6.54 -20.51 7.46
C THR A 197 -7.91 -20.36 6.80
N ARG A 198 -8.24 -21.22 5.83
CA ARG A 198 -9.53 -21.24 5.17
C ARG A 198 -10.65 -21.55 6.16
N GLN A 199 -10.48 -22.59 6.99
CA GLN A 199 -11.44 -22.95 8.04
C GLN A 199 -11.62 -21.82 9.07
N ASP A 200 -10.51 -21.26 9.56
CA ASP A 200 -10.56 -20.14 10.52
C ASP A 200 -11.33 -18.93 9.94
N ARG A 201 -11.14 -18.62 8.65
CA ARG A 201 -11.88 -17.54 7.97
C ARG A 201 -13.35 -17.89 7.73
N LEU A 202 -13.69 -19.14 7.44
CA LEU A 202 -15.09 -19.59 7.29
C LEU A 202 -15.87 -19.39 8.59
N THR A 203 -15.33 -19.86 9.72
CA THR A 203 -15.93 -19.65 11.05
C THR A 203 -16.12 -18.16 11.33
N LYS A 204 -15.09 -17.36 11.06
CA LYS A 204 -15.14 -15.91 11.29
C LYS A 204 -16.10 -15.18 10.35
N MET A 205 -16.24 -15.64 9.11
CA MET A 205 -17.22 -15.10 8.15
C MET A 205 -18.64 -15.30 8.67
N VAL A 206 -18.97 -16.50 9.17
CA VAL A 206 -20.28 -16.78 9.76
C VAL A 206 -20.55 -15.83 10.94
N GLU A 207 -19.60 -15.71 11.87
CA GLU A 207 -19.71 -14.79 13.01
C GLU A 207 -19.93 -13.33 12.56
N MET A 208 -19.16 -12.86 11.59
CA MET A 208 -19.26 -11.49 11.06
C MET A 208 -20.63 -11.22 10.41
N LEU A 209 -21.12 -12.16 9.61
CA LEU A 209 -22.42 -12.04 8.95
C LEU A 209 -23.57 -12.11 9.96
N GLN A 210 -23.48 -12.95 11.00
CA GLN A 210 -24.44 -12.96 12.11
C GLN A 210 -24.49 -11.60 12.84
N ASN A 211 -23.34 -10.94 12.97
CA ASN A 211 -23.22 -9.58 13.51
C ASN A 211 -23.54 -8.48 12.49
N LYS A 212 -24.12 -8.82 11.33
CA LYS A 212 -24.51 -7.89 10.25
C LYS A 212 -23.36 -7.01 9.74
N LYS A 213 -22.13 -7.52 9.75
CA LYS A 213 -20.97 -6.88 9.14
C LYS A 213 -21.04 -7.06 7.62
N LYS A 214 -20.79 -5.98 6.87
CA LYS A 214 -20.94 -5.99 5.40
C LYS A 214 -19.61 -6.31 4.71
N ASN A 215 -18.49 -6.19 5.40
CA ASN A 215 -17.17 -6.48 4.86
C ASN A 215 -16.30 -7.22 5.90
N PRO A 216 -15.47 -8.18 5.48
CA PRO A 216 -14.53 -8.87 6.39
C PRO A 216 -13.47 -7.94 7.01
N SER A 217 -13.31 -6.72 6.49
CA SER A 217 -12.42 -5.68 7.03
C SER A 217 -13.11 -4.74 8.02
N ASP A 218 -14.43 -4.87 8.22
CA ASP A 218 -15.17 -4.07 9.19
C ASP A 218 -14.67 -4.41 10.61
N LYS A 219 -14.28 -3.38 11.36
CA LYS A 219 -13.88 -3.50 12.77
C LYS A 219 -15.09 -3.66 13.68
#